data_AF-A0A2V5SWG3-F1
#
_entry.id   AF-A0A2V5SWG3-F1
#
_cell.length_a   1.000
_cell.length_b   1.000
_cell.length_c   1.000
_cell.angle_alpha   90.00
_cell.angle_beta   90.00
_cell.angle_gamma   90.00
#
_symmetry.space_group_name_H-M   'P 1'
#
loop_
_entity.id
_entity.type
_entity.pdbx_description
1 polymer ?
#
loop_
_entity_poly.entity_id
_entity_poly.type
_entity_poly.pdbx_seq_one_letter_code
_entity_poly.pdbx_strand_id
1 'polypeptide(L)'
;MIALTKFNGLDALVSLLYPPVCTICGANIRTGEYLCDECERKAVRIVAPFCQKCTEPFEGAITSTFTCANCAHRAIHFDAAVAAYRGRGIV
;
A
#
# COMPACT_ATOMS: atom_id res chain seq x y z
N MET A 1 26.68 9.82 -3.93
CA MET A 1 26.31 11.03 -4.69
C MET A 1 25.28 11.79 -3.89
N ILE A 2 25.66 12.90 -3.27
CA ILE A 2 24.74 13.76 -2.53
C ILE A 2 23.93 14.50 -3.60
N ALA A 3 22.69 14.08 -3.81
CA ALA A 3 21.77 14.83 -4.63
C ALA A 3 21.54 16.18 -3.93
N LEU A 4 22.12 17.25 -4.47
CA LEU A 4 21.71 18.60 -4.10
C LEU A 4 20.28 18.77 -4.64
N THR A 5 19.30 18.48 -3.78
CA THR A 5 17.91 18.86 -4.00
C THR A 5 17.90 20.37 -4.24
N LYS A 6 17.33 20.82 -5.37
CA LYS A 6 17.08 22.24 -5.62
C LYS A 6 16.39 22.82 -4.38
N PHE A 7 17.07 23.71 -3.65
CA PHE A 7 16.48 24.40 -2.50
C PHE A 7 15.46 25.40 -3.03
N ASN A 8 14.19 24.99 -3.02
CA ASN A 8 13.08 25.88 -3.34
C ASN A 8 12.49 26.37 -2.01
N GLY A 9 12.58 27.67 -1.73
CA GLY A 9 12.13 28.24 -0.45
C GLY A 9 10.65 27.97 -0.14
N LEU A 10 9.84 27.77 -1.18
CA LEU A 10 8.45 27.36 -1.07
C LEU A 10 8.31 25.98 -0.40
N ASP A 11 9.14 25.01 -0.78
CA ASP A 11 9.07 23.64 -0.26
C ASP A 11 9.42 23.60 1.24
N ALA A 12 10.34 24.46 1.67
CA ALA A 12 10.68 24.62 3.09
C ALA A 12 9.51 25.21 3.89
N LEU A 13 8.82 26.22 3.34
CA LEU A 13 7.64 26.84 3.96
C LEU A 13 6.46 25.85 4.04
N VAL A 14 6.24 25.08 2.97
CA VAL A 14 5.23 24.01 2.95
C VAL A 14 5.56 22.93 3.98
N SER A 15 6.84 22.53 4.10
CA SER A 15 7.27 21.51 5.07
C SER A 15 7.13 21.95 6.52
N LEU A 16 7.02 23.25 6.80
CA LEU A 16 6.71 23.75 8.15
C LEU A 16 5.25 23.52 8.54
N LEU A 17 4.32 23.67 7.58
CA LEU A 17 2.88 23.48 7.80
C LEU A 17 2.44 22.03 7.57
N TYR A 18 3.10 21.34 6.66
CA TYR A 18 2.83 19.97 6.22
C TYR A 18 4.15 19.17 6.23
N PRO A 19 4.69 18.88 7.43
CA PRO A 19 5.96 18.17 7.53
C PRO A 19 5.87 16.78 6.90
N PRO A 20 6.92 16.31 6.21
CA PRO A 20 6.96 14.95 5.68
C PRO A 20 7.12 13.97 6.85
N VAL A 21 5.99 13.47 7.34
CA VAL A 21 5.93 12.50 8.44
C VAL A 21 5.21 11.22 8.01
N CYS A 22 5.61 10.10 8.61
CA CYS A 22 4.96 8.82 8.42
C CYS A 22 3.49 8.91 8.83
N THR A 23 2.59 8.49 7.93
CA THR A 23 1.12 8.55 8.15
C THR A 23 0.66 7.66 9.31
N ILE A 24 1.51 6.74 9.78
CA ILE A 24 1.17 5.80 10.85
C ILE A 24 1.78 6.21 12.18
N CYS A 25 3.10 6.41 12.24
CA CYS A 25 3.80 6.65 13.50
C CYS A 25 4.27 8.10 13.71
N GLY A 26 4.16 8.96 12.70
CA GLY A 26 4.59 10.36 12.77
C GLY A 26 6.10 10.57 12.70
N ALA A 27 6.92 9.53 12.51
CA ALA A 27 8.36 9.68 12.32
C ALA A 27 8.67 10.53 11.06
N ASN A 28 9.74 11.32 11.11
CA ASN A 28 10.20 12.09 9.94
C ASN A 28 10.57 11.14 8.80
N ILE A 29 10.11 11.48 7.59
CA ILE A 29 10.42 10.76 6.36
C ILE A 29 10.91 11.72 5.29
N ARG A 30 11.36 11.18 4.17
CA ARG A 30 11.75 11.99 3.02
C ARG A 30 10.51 12.58 2.36
N THR A 31 10.60 13.81 1.87
CA THR A 31 9.55 14.42 1.06
C THR A 31 9.22 13.52 -0.13
N GLY A 32 7.93 13.23 -0.31
CA GLY A 32 7.42 12.33 -1.36
C GLY A 32 7.12 10.91 -0.87
N GLU A 33 7.57 10.53 0.33
CA GLU A 33 7.21 9.27 0.97
C GLU A 33 5.95 9.42 1.83
N TYR A 34 5.25 8.31 2.09
CA TYR A 34 4.06 8.26 2.96
C TYR A 34 4.28 7.46 4.24
N LEU A 35 5.17 6.47 4.20
CA LEU A 35 5.47 5.56 5.30
C LEU A 35 6.97 5.59 5.59
N CYS A 36 7.36 5.40 6.85
CA CYS A 36 8.74 5.08 7.18
C CYS A 36 9.00 3.59 6.94
N ASP A 37 10.27 3.20 6.75
CA ASP A 37 10.66 1.81 6.47
C ASP A 37 10.13 0.82 7.52
N GLU A 38 10.05 1.22 8.79
CA GLU A 38 9.51 0.35 9.84
C GLU A 38 8.01 0.08 9.69
N CYS A 39 7.24 1.10 9.36
CA CYS A 39 5.82 0.97 9.10
C CYS A 39 5.54 0.23 7.80
N GLU A 40 6.32 0.50 6.75
CA GLU A 40 6.22 -0.20 5.48
C GLU A 40 6.45 -1.71 5.64
N ARG A 41 7.46 -2.11 6.43
CA ARG A 41 7.73 -3.54 6.73
C ARG A 41 6.60 -4.26 7.46
N LYS A 42 5.74 -3.54 8.18
CA LYS A 42 4.57 -4.10 8.87
C LYS A 42 3.38 -4.29 7.92
N ALA A 43 3.40 -3.68 6.73
CA ALA A 43 2.34 -3.84 5.76
C ALA A 43 2.34 -5.25 5.17
N VAL A 44 1.22 -5.95 5.29
CA VAL A 44 1.10 -7.33 4.82
C VAL A 44 0.89 -7.35 3.31
N ARG A 45 1.91 -7.78 2.56
CA ARG A 45 1.82 -7.95 1.11
C ARG A 45 0.84 -9.07 0.77
N ILE A 46 0.00 -8.83 -0.23
CA ILE A 46 -0.84 -9.87 -0.81
C ILE A 46 -0.01 -10.68 -1.80
N VAL A 47 0.10 -11.97 -1.54
CA VAL A 47 0.78 -12.97 -2.35
C VAL A 47 -0.14 -14.16 -2.59
N ALA A 48 0.12 -14.93 -3.65
CA ALA A 48 -0.70 -16.08 -3.98
C ALA A 48 -0.72 -17.12 -2.81
N PRO A 49 -1.83 -17.83 -2.63
CA PRO A 49 -3.04 -17.81 -3.47
C PRO A 49 -4.01 -16.69 -3.10
N PHE A 50 -4.57 -16.01 -4.10
CA PHE A 50 -5.60 -14.98 -3.93
C PHE A 50 -6.65 -15.04 -5.03
N CYS A 51 -7.84 -14.51 -4.76
CA CYS A 51 -8.91 -14.40 -5.76
C CYS A 51 -8.48 -13.49 -6.92
N GLN A 52 -8.65 -13.95 -8.16
CA GLN A 52 -8.28 -13.16 -9.36
C GLN A 52 -9.16 -11.91 -9.57
N LYS A 53 -10.34 -11.81 -8.93
CA LYS A 53 -11.24 -10.65 -9.04
C LYS A 53 -11.06 -9.59 -7.95
N CYS A 54 -10.87 -10.00 -6.68
CA CYS A 54 -10.81 -9.06 -5.55
C CYS A 54 -9.49 -9.08 -4.78
N THR A 55 -8.56 -9.96 -5.15
CA THR A 55 -7.24 -10.08 -4.52
C THR A 55 -7.29 -10.44 -3.02
N GLU A 56 -8.43 -10.91 -2.50
CA GLU A 56 -8.46 -11.49 -1.14
C GLU A 56 -7.56 -12.74 -1.11
N PRO A 57 -6.57 -12.81 -0.20
CA PRO A 57 -5.71 -13.98 -0.05
C PRO A 57 -6.45 -15.13 0.63
N PHE A 58 -6.08 -16.36 0.28
CA PHE A 58 -6.62 -17.59 0.84
C PHE A 58 -5.48 -18.47 1.37
N GLU A 59 -5.81 -19.35 2.30
CA GLU A 59 -4.89 -20.39 2.79
C GLU A 59 -5.12 -21.70 2.04
N GLY A 60 -4.08 -22.54 1.98
CA GLY A 60 -4.15 -23.89 1.41
C GLY A 60 -3.33 -24.08 0.13
N ALA A 61 -3.33 -25.31 -0.37
CA ALA A 61 -2.57 -25.73 -1.54
C ALA A 61 -3.30 -25.40 -2.86
N ILE A 62 -3.63 -24.14 -3.08
CA ILE A 62 -4.25 -23.66 -4.32
C ILE A 62 -3.14 -23.21 -5.27
N THR A 63 -2.94 -23.94 -6.36
CA THR A 63 -1.86 -23.68 -7.33
C THR A 63 -2.35 -23.04 -8.63
N SER A 64 -3.66 -22.98 -8.84
CA SER A 64 -4.29 -22.37 -10.01
C SER A 64 -4.96 -21.05 -9.67
N THR A 65 -5.23 -20.24 -10.71
CA THR A 65 -6.08 -19.05 -10.56
C THR A 65 -7.51 -19.46 -10.24
N PHE A 66 -8.20 -18.66 -9.41
CA PHE A 66 -9.57 -18.93 -9.01
C PHE A 66 -10.34 -17.65 -8.70
N THR A 67 -11.66 -17.77 -8.70
CA THR A 67 -12.58 -16.72 -8.22
C THR A 67 -13.22 -17.22 -6.93
N CYS A 68 -13.14 -16.43 -5.85
CA CYS A 68 -13.71 -16.84 -4.56
C CYS A 68 -15.26 -16.80 -4.58
N ALA A 69 -15.88 -17.45 -3.61
CA ALA A 69 -17.34 -17.50 -3.47
C ALA A 69 -18.00 -16.11 -3.37
N ASN A 70 -17.32 -15.13 -2.77
CA ASN A 70 -17.83 -13.75 -2.70
C ASN A 70 -17.95 -13.10 -4.07
N CYS A 71 -17.06 -13.44 -5.01
CA CYS A 71 -17.01 -12.85 -6.34
C CYS A 71 -17.74 -13.70 -7.39
N ALA A 72 -17.77 -15.03 -7.24
CA ALA A 72 -18.32 -15.96 -8.22
C ALA A 72 -19.85 -15.82 -8.38
N HIS A 73 -20.55 -15.40 -7.33
CA HIS A 73 -22.02 -15.31 -7.30
C HIS A 73 -22.54 -13.87 -7.44
N ARG A 74 -21.72 -12.95 -7.94
CA ARG A 74 -22.09 -11.54 -8.10
C ARG A 74 -21.87 -11.07 -9.53
N ALA A 75 -22.79 -10.26 -10.02
CA ALA A 75 -22.55 -9.42 -11.18
C ALA A 75 -21.58 -8.31 -10.75
N ILE A 76 -20.35 -8.38 -11.25
CA ILE A 76 -19.29 -7.40 -11.00
C ILE A 76 -19.00 -6.74 -12.35
N HIS A 77 -19.19 -5.42 -12.43
CA HIS A 77 -19.07 -4.62 -13.66
C HIS A 77 -17.64 -4.11 -13.91
N PHE A 78 -16.65 -4.83 -13.39
CA PHE A 78 -15.22 -4.59 -13.60
C PHE A 78 -14.50 -5.94 -13.65
N ASP A 79 -13.32 -5.98 -14.28
CA ASP A 79 -12.56 -7.21 -14.47
C ASP A 79 -11.90 -7.68 -13.17
N ALA A 80 -11.18 -6.77 -12.50
CA ALA A 80 -10.57 -7.01 -11.20
C ALA A 80 -10.38 -5.71 -10.39
N ALA A 81 -10.43 -5.82 -9.07
CA ALA A 81 -10.00 -4.81 -8.12
C ALA A 81 -8.81 -5.37 -7.34
N VAL A 82 -7.62 -4.85 -7.62
CA VAL A 82 -6.35 -5.40 -7.15
C VAL A 82 -5.70 -4.45 -6.14
N ALA A 83 -5.14 -5.02 -5.07
CA ALA A 83 -4.34 -4.30 -4.09
C ALA A 83 -2.99 -5.00 -3.86
N ALA A 84 -1.94 -4.22 -3.60
CA ALA A 84 -0.63 -4.78 -3.26
C ALA A 84 -0.57 -5.27 -1.80
N TYR A 85 -1.26 -4.59 -0.88
CA TYR A 85 -1.20 -4.85 0.56
C TYR A 85 -2.60 -5.06 1.13
N ARG A 86 -2.69 -5.75 2.28
CA ARG A 86 -3.98 -5.96 2.98
C ARG A 86 -4.44 -4.67 3.65
N GLY A 87 -5.73 -4.35 3.52
CA GLY A 87 -6.37 -3.17 4.12
C GLY A 87 -6.74 -3.28 5.61
N ARG A 88 -6.09 -4.14 6.41
CA ARG A 88 -6.42 -4.34 7.84
C ARG A 88 -5.69 -3.40 8.81
N GLY A 89 -5.03 -2.36 8.28
CA GLY A 89 -4.16 -1.49 9.06
C GLY A 89 -2.82 -2.17 9.38
N ILE A 90 -1.84 -1.37 9.82
CA ILE A 90 -0.60 -1.88 10.38
C ILE A 90 -0.71 -1.74 11.91
N VAL A 91 -0.85 -2.86 12.61
CA VAL A 91 -0.89 -2.92 14.08
C VAL A 91 0.43 -3.42 14.62
#